data_AF-A0A0P7YPS6-F1
#
_entry.id   AF-A0A0P7YPS6-F1
#
_cell.length_a   1.000
_cell.length_b   1.000
_cell.length_c   1.000
_cell.angle_alpha   90.00
_cell.angle_beta   90.00
_cell.angle_gamma   90.00
#
_symmetry.space_group_name_H-M   'P 1'
#
loop_
_entity.id
_entity.type
_entity.pdbx_description
1 polymer ?
#
loop_
_entity_poly.entity_id
_entity_poly.type
_entity_poly.pdbx_seq_one_letter_code
_entity_poly.pdbx_strand_id
1 'polypeptide(L)'
;MFRDCKSGGYNLESTRVNSRRLLSLIFLITIAYWLATCYGQSLKNSPLESYLGAADKVSGNFPHQSIFSLGLSGYAWTQALRQWRDLMLELIALKPHKSLHFQRGLEALSLVEQGM
;
A
#
# COMPACT_ATOMS: atom_id res chain seq x y z
N MET A 1 -13.29 7.77 2.99
CA MET A 1 -14.57 8.40 2.62
C MET A 1 -15.38 8.61 3.90
N PHE A 2 -15.95 9.80 4.13
CA PHE A 2 -16.59 10.18 5.41
C PHE A 2 -17.96 9.51 5.61
N ARG A 3 -17.94 8.22 5.92
CA ARG A 3 -19.15 7.47 6.21
C ARG A 3 -19.68 7.89 7.58
N ASP A 4 -20.95 8.29 7.64
CA ASP A 4 -21.67 8.44 8.89
C ASP A 4 -22.08 7.05 9.36
N CYS A 5 -21.34 6.51 10.33
CA CYS A 5 -21.58 5.18 10.87
C CYS A 5 -22.89 5.08 11.67
N LYS A 6 -23.55 6.20 11.99
CA LYS A 6 -24.79 6.23 12.79
C LYS A 6 -26.04 6.21 11.91
N SER A 7 -26.05 6.96 10.81
CA SER A 7 -27.15 6.96 9.83
C SER A 7 -26.93 5.99 8.68
N GLY A 8 -25.72 5.44 8.53
CA GLY A 8 -25.33 4.53 7.44
C GLY A 8 -25.02 5.23 6.12
N GLY A 9 -25.29 6.54 6.01
CA GLY A 9 -25.08 7.36 4.82
C GLY A 9 -23.78 8.17 4.81
N TYR A 10 -23.69 9.12 3.89
CA TYR A 10 -22.67 10.18 3.89
C TYR A 10 -23.33 11.46 4.37
N ASN A 11 -22.98 11.94 5.56
CA ASN A 11 -23.54 13.18 6.09
C ASN A 11 -22.42 14.19 6.28
N LEU A 12 -22.11 14.93 5.20
CA LEU A 12 -21.15 16.04 5.25
C LEU A 12 -21.81 17.33 5.76
N GLU A 13 -23.11 17.50 5.53
CA GLU A 13 -23.86 18.73 5.84
C GLU A 13 -24.04 18.94 7.35
N SER A 14 -24.18 17.87 8.12
CA SER A 14 -24.24 17.95 9.58
C SER A 14 -22.87 18.00 10.25
N THR A 15 -21.77 18.00 9.48
CA THR A 15 -20.42 18.13 10.06
C THR A 15 -20.11 19.59 10.34
N ARG A 16 -19.46 19.88 11.48
CA ARG A 16 -18.93 21.23 11.79
C ARG A 16 -17.69 21.59 10.95
N VAL A 17 -17.60 21.09 9.72
CA VAL A 17 -16.45 21.29 8.84
C VAL A 17 -16.58 22.65 8.16
N ASN A 18 -15.63 23.54 8.45
CA ASN A 18 -15.48 24.83 7.76
C ASN A 18 -14.86 24.60 6.37
N SER A 19 -15.23 25.43 5.38
CA SER A 19 -14.70 25.41 4.01
C SER A 19 -13.18 25.31 3.94
N ARG A 20 -12.43 26.03 4.79
CA ARG A 20 -10.97 25.95 4.84
C ARG A 20 -10.48 24.56 5.22
N ARG A 21 -11.11 23.93 6.22
CA ARG A 21 -10.77 22.56 6.67
C ARG A 21 -11.10 21.52 5.61
N LEU A 22 -12.27 21.65 4.96
CA LEU A 22 -12.66 20.77 3.87
C LEU A 22 -11.64 20.84 2.72
N LEU A 23 -11.30 22.06 2.30
CA LEU A 23 -10.37 22.30 1.21
C LEU A 23 -8.99 21.72 1.52
N SER A 24 -8.43 22.01 2.71
CA SER A 24 -7.16 21.42 3.15
C SER A 24 -7.17 19.89 3.13
N LEU A 25 -8.30 19.28 3.52
CA LEU A 25 -8.43 17.83 3.56
C LEU A 25 -8.52 17.24 2.15
N ILE A 26 -9.29 17.86 1.24
CA ILE A 26 -9.34 17.46 -0.17
C ILE A 26 -7.93 17.55 -0.77
N PHE A 27 -7.21 18.66 -0.56
CA PHE A 27 -5.84 18.80 -1.04
C PHE A 27 -4.91 17.70 -0.49
N LEU A 28 -4.99 17.41 0.80
CA LEU A 28 -4.20 16.35 1.42
C LEU A 28 -4.51 14.97 0.81
N ILE A 29 -5.80 14.65 0.62
CA ILE A 29 -6.21 13.41 -0.04
C ILE A 29 -5.70 13.37 -1.48
N THR A 30 -5.81 14.46 -2.23
CA THR A 30 -5.33 14.53 -3.62
C THR A 30 -3.83 14.32 -3.71
N ILE A 31 -3.04 14.93 -2.82
CA ILE A 31 -1.58 14.75 -2.76
C ILE A 31 -1.25 13.29 -2.39
N ALA A 32 -1.90 12.73 -1.36
CA ALA A 32 -1.69 11.35 -0.96
C ALA A 32 -2.04 10.36 -2.08
N TYR A 33 -3.16 10.59 -2.78
CA TYR A 33 -3.59 9.80 -3.92
C TYR A 33 -2.59 9.91 -5.09
N TRP A 34 -2.12 11.12 -5.39
CA TRP A 34 -1.12 11.37 -6.42
C TRP A 34 0.19 10.63 -6.12
N LEU A 35 0.75 10.80 -4.91
CA LEU A 35 1.98 10.14 -4.48
C LEU A 35 1.87 8.61 -4.57
N ALA A 36 0.79 8.04 -4.05
CA ALA A 36 0.54 6.60 -4.13
C ALA A 36 0.41 6.13 -5.59
N THR A 37 -0.22 6.92 -6.47
CA THR A 37 -0.33 6.58 -7.88
C THR A 37 1.02 6.64 -8.59
N CYS A 38 1.83 7.67 -8.35
CA CYS A 38 3.20 7.78 -8.90
C CYS A 38 4.06 6.59 -8.46
N TYR A 39 4.02 6.26 -7.17
CA TYR A 39 4.75 5.11 -6.64
C TYR A 39 4.25 3.79 -7.24
N GLY A 40 2.93 3.62 -7.37
CA GLY A 40 2.33 2.47 -8.03
C GLY A 40 2.76 2.31 -9.49
N GLN A 41 2.90 3.41 -10.26
CA GLN A 41 3.41 3.36 -11.64
C GLN A 41 4.86 2.86 -11.69
N SER A 42 5.70 3.29 -10.75
CA SER A 42 7.08 2.80 -10.64
C SER A 42 7.12 1.30 -10.32
N LEU A 43 6.23 0.84 -9.43
CA LEU A 43 6.14 -0.57 -9.04
C LEU A 43 5.58 -1.49 -10.13
N LYS A 44 4.68 -0.99 -10.98
CA LYS A 44 4.04 -1.78 -12.04
C LYS A 44 5.03 -2.40 -13.03
N ASN A 45 6.17 -1.74 -13.27
CA ASN A 45 7.20 -2.26 -14.16
C ASN A 45 8.34 -2.95 -13.41
N SER A 46 8.22 -3.08 -12.09
CA SER A 46 9.23 -3.67 -11.21
C SER A 46 8.93 -5.15 -10.97
N PRO A 47 9.97 -6.01 -10.79
CA PRO A 47 9.77 -7.40 -10.37
C PRO A 47 8.97 -7.54 -9.06
N LEU A 48 8.91 -6.46 -8.27
CA LEU A 48 8.15 -6.37 -7.03
C LEU A 48 6.63 -6.40 -7.20
N GLU A 49 6.09 -6.13 -8.39
CA GLU A 49 4.65 -6.23 -8.63
C GLU A 49 4.12 -7.59 -8.18
N SER A 50 4.84 -8.67 -8.49
CA SER A 50 4.49 -10.05 -8.12
C SER A 50 4.39 -10.31 -6.61
N TYR A 51 5.11 -9.54 -5.78
CA TYR A 51 5.07 -9.66 -4.32
C TYR A 51 3.96 -8.82 -3.68
N LEU A 52 3.53 -7.75 -4.35
CA LEU A 52 2.65 -6.72 -3.80
C LEU A 52 1.22 -6.78 -4.36
N GLY A 53 1.08 -7.33 -5.56
CA GLY A 53 -0.18 -7.65 -6.21
C GLY A 53 -0.08 -9.06 -6.77
N ALA A 54 -0.78 -10.00 -6.16
CA ALA A 54 -0.88 -11.35 -6.69
C ALA A 54 -1.37 -11.26 -8.15
N ALA A 55 -0.50 -11.64 -9.09
CA ALA A 55 -0.79 -11.71 -10.51
C ALA A 55 -1.74 -12.88 -10.84
N ASP A 56 -2.71 -13.17 -9.99
CA ASP A 56 -3.81 -14.06 -10.34
C ASP A 56 -4.81 -13.24 -11.14
N LYS A 57 -4.69 -13.37 -12.45
CA LYS A 57 -5.72 -12.98 -13.40
C LYS A 57 -6.99 -13.74 -13.01
N VAL A 58 -7.94 -13.08 -12.35
CA VAL A 58 -9.29 -13.63 -12.28
C VAL A 58 -9.83 -13.73 -13.70
N SER A 59 -10.52 -14.84 -13.97
CA SER A 59 -11.13 -15.17 -15.23
C SER A 59 -12.01 -14.01 -15.73
N GLY A 60 -11.44 -13.17 -16.60
CA GLY A 60 -12.10 -11.98 -17.14
C GLY A 60 -11.26 -10.72 -16.97
N ASN A 61 -10.18 -10.60 -17.76
CA ASN A 61 -9.46 -9.40 -18.24
C ASN A 61 -9.32 -8.10 -17.41
N PHE A 62 -9.80 -8.01 -16.18
CA PHE A 62 -9.69 -6.83 -15.34
C PHE A 62 -8.56 -7.04 -14.33
N PRO A 63 -7.61 -6.09 -14.21
CA PRO A 63 -6.61 -6.15 -13.16
C PRO A 63 -7.30 -6.03 -11.80
N HIS A 64 -6.96 -6.94 -10.87
CA HIS A 64 -7.53 -6.98 -9.52
C HIS A 64 -7.22 -5.74 -8.67
N GLN A 65 -6.19 -4.98 -9.06
CA GLN A 65 -5.61 -3.92 -8.26
C GLN A 65 -5.42 -2.67 -9.11
N SER A 66 -5.93 -1.53 -8.62
CA SER A 66 -5.65 -0.23 -9.24
C SER A 66 -4.19 0.15 -8.98
N ILE A 67 -3.62 0.99 -9.84
CA ILE A 67 -2.24 1.49 -9.69
C ILE A 67 -2.07 2.21 -8.35
N PHE A 68 -3.08 2.97 -7.92
CA PHE A 68 -3.15 3.53 -6.58
C PHE A 68 -3.06 2.45 -5.49
N SER A 69 -3.85 1.38 -5.60
CA SER A 69 -3.85 0.28 -4.63
C SER A 69 -2.52 -0.49 -4.63
N LEU A 70 -1.84 -0.59 -5.77
CA LEU A 70 -0.49 -1.17 -5.87
C LEU A 70 0.53 -0.32 -5.10
N GLY A 71 0.54 0.99 -5.35
CA GLY A 71 1.43 1.91 -4.65
C GLY A 71 1.15 1.96 -3.14
N LEU A 72 -0.13 1.99 -2.74
CA LEU A 72 -0.49 1.97 -1.33
C LEU A 72 -0.04 0.68 -0.63
N SER A 73 -0.20 -0.47 -1.29
CA SER A 73 0.23 -1.77 -0.76
C SER A 73 1.75 -1.84 -0.64
N GLY A 74 2.48 -1.36 -1.65
CA GLY A 74 3.94 -1.25 -1.59
C GLY A 74 4.44 -0.34 -0.45
N TYR A 75 3.79 0.81 -0.26
CA TYR A 75 4.12 1.71 0.85
C TYR A 75 3.84 1.05 2.21
N ALA A 76 2.67 0.45 2.39
CA ALA A 76 2.33 -0.23 3.64
C ALA A 76 3.28 -1.39 3.95
N TRP A 77 3.62 -2.19 2.93
CA TRP A 77 4.52 -3.33 3.05
C TRP A 77 5.94 -2.91 3.44
N THR A 78 6.51 -1.91 2.77
CA THR A 78 7.86 -1.39 3.07
C THR A 78 7.94 -0.82 4.49
N GLN A 79 6.96 -0.01 4.88
CA GLN A 79 6.94 0.59 6.22
C GLN A 79 6.74 -0.45 7.32
N ALA A 80 5.90 -1.46 7.10
CA ALA A 80 5.75 -2.58 8.03
C ALA A 80 7.06 -3.35 8.19
N LEU A 81 7.76 -3.67 7.10
CA LEU A 81 9.01 -4.42 7.17
C LEU A 81 10.16 -3.63 7.80
N ARG A 82 10.18 -2.30 7.63
CA ARG A 82 11.11 -1.41 8.35
C ARG A 82 10.83 -1.39 9.85
N GLN A 83 9.57 -1.16 10.23
CA GLN A 83 9.18 -0.98 11.61
C GLN A 83 9.25 -2.28 12.43
N TRP A 84 9.04 -3.44 11.80
CA TRP A 84 8.94 -4.75 12.44
C TRP A 84 10.09 -5.68 12.06
N ARG A 85 11.20 -5.10 11.61
CA ARG A 85 12.34 -5.83 11.02
C ARG A 85 12.87 -6.91 11.97
N ASP A 86 13.12 -6.55 13.22
CA ASP A 86 13.77 -7.45 14.19
C ASP A 86 12.88 -8.67 14.49
N LEU A 87 11.60 -8.43 14.79
CA LEU A 87 10.61 -9.49 14.99
C LEU A 87 10.46 -10.38 13.75
N MET A 88 10.49 -9.78 12.55
CA MET A 88 10.42 -10.53 11.30
C MET A 88 11.63 -11.44 11.11
N LEU A 89 12.85 -10.98 11.44
CA LEU A 89 14.07 -11.80 11.40
C LEU A 89 14.03 -12.94 12.42
N GLU A 90 13.53 -12.71 13.62
CA GLU A 90 13.32 -13.77 14.62
C GLU A 90 12.33 -14.83 14.13
N LEU A 91 11.20 -14.41 13.55
CA LEU A 91 10.21 -15.33 12.99
C LEU A 91 10.76 -16.14 11.82
N ILE A 92 11.61 -15.54 10.97
CA ILE A 92 12.31 -16.24 9.89
C ILE A 92 13.25 -17.31 10.45
N ALA A 93 13.98 -17.00 11.52
CA ALA A 93 14.91 -17.93 12.15
C ALA A 93 14.22 -19.21 12.67
N LEU A 94 12.94 -19.12 13.05
CA LEU A 94 12.13 -20.28 13.47
C LEU A 94 11.82 -21.25 12.32
N LYS A 95 11.92 -20.83 11.05
CA LYS A 95 11.60 -21.66 9.87
C LYS A 95 12.78 -21.72 8.89
N PRO A 96 13.91 -22.31 9.27
CA PRO A 96 15.14 -22.33 8.46
C PRO A 96 14.93 -23.05 7.11
N HIS A 97 14.05 -24.04 7.05
CA HIS A 97 13.70 -24.75 5.80
C HIS A 97 13.00 -23.88 4.74
N LYS A 98 12.55 -22.66 5.08
CA LYS A 98 11.98 -21.69 4.15
C LYS A 98 12.87 -20.47 3.90
N SER A 99 14.10 -20.49 4.41
CA SER A 99 15.06 -19.37 4.35
C SER A 99 15.21 -18.76 2.96
N LEU A 100 15.27 -19.59 1.91
CA LEU A 100 15.37 -19.13 0.52
C LEU A 100 14.20 -18.24 0.10
N HIS A 101 12.97 -18.58 0.51
CA HIS A 101 11.79 -17.77 0.20
C HIS A 101 11.81 -16.44 0.94
N PHE A 102 12.28 -16.45 2.18
CA PHE A 102 12.42 -15.23 2.98
C PHE A 102 13.53 -14.31 2.45
N GLN A 103 14.67 -14.86 2.05
CA GLN A 103 15.78 -14.11 1.45
C GLN A 103 15.32 -13.37 0.18
N ARG A 104 14.57 -14.02 -0.70
CA ARG A 104 14.02 -13.36 -1.90
C ARG A 104 13.11 -12.18 -1.56
N GLY A 105 12.31 -12.28 -0.50
CA GLY A 105 11.48 -11.18 -0.01
C GLY A 105 12.31 -10.03 0.57
N LEU A 106 13.39 -10.35 1.29
CA LEU A 106 14.34 -9.37 1.84
C LEU A 106 15.15 -8.66 0.76
N GLU A 107 15.58 -9.38 -0.28
CA GLU A 107 16.23 -8.81 -1.46
C GLU A 107 15.29 -7.91 -2.24
N ALA A 108 14.02 -8.31 -2.40
CA ALA A 108 13.01 -7.44 -3.01
C ALA A 108 12.84 -6.15 -2.21
N LEU A 109 12.79 -6.22 -0.87
CA LEU A 109 12.75 -5.04 -0.01
C LEU A 109 13.97 -4.13 -0.24
N SER A 110 15.19 -4.68 -0.22
CA SER A 110 16.40 -3.87 -0.35
C SER A 110 16.47 -3.11 -1.68
N LEU A 111 15.97 -3.71 -2.77
CA LEU A 111 15.83 -3.03 -4.06
C LEU A 111 14.88 -1.83 -4.01
N VAL A 112 13.80 -1.91 -3.23
CA VAL A 112 12.89 -0.78 -3.04
C VAL A 112 13.54 0.33 -2.22
N GLU A 113 14.29 -0.03 -1.18
CA GLU A 113 14.98 0.97 -0.36
C GLU A 113 16.10 1.71 -1.10
N GLN A 114 16.71 1.08 -2.10
CA GLN A 114 17.77 1.67 -2.93
C GLN A 114 17.23 2.50 -4.10
N GLY A 115 16.02 2.21 -4.57
CA GLY A 115 15.36 2.91 -5.68
C GLY A 115 14.44 4.06 -5.26
N MET A 116 14.17 4.20 -3.96
CA MET A 116 13.58 5.39 -3.33
C MET A 116 14.65 6.40 -2.94
#